data_AF-A0A2V6V2D0-F1
#
_entry.id   AF-A0A2V6V2D0-F1
#
_cell.length_a   1.000
_cell.length_b   1.000
_cell.length_c   1.000
_cell.angle_alpha   90.00
_cell.angle_beta   90.00
_cell.angle_gamma   90.00
#
_symmetry.space_group_name_H-M   'P 1'
#
loop_
_entity.id
_entity.type
_entity.pdbx_description
1 polymer ?
#
loop_
_entity_poly.entity_id
_entity_poly.type
_entity_poly.pdbx_seq_one_letter_code
_entity_poly.pdbx_strand_id
1 'polypeptide(L)'
;MNTALEWAKLLGGIVALIAVGEIPLVKTFAYWIDQSRPWLFPLTLGVSVVGFLVLLGGAVIVGAEYGRPMSDSELDRLSARTQILSPGPIASTAWFKGWRRGRQIDPPMEWPLRELKDAWRSGTLWSDGDMRRKLVITVGGTMTIFGMFSLLMVLFRPSSVKLLLAATMVYAIVRLTDALLRA
;
A
#
# COMPACT_ATOMS: atom_id res chain seq x y z
N MET A 1 -16.85 18.61 22.31
CA MET A 1 -16.51 17.20 22.04
C MET A 1 -16.43 16.48 23.37
N ASN A 2 -17.35 15.56 23.66
CA ASN A 2 -17.36 14.84 24.94
C ASN A 2 -16.34 13.70 24.90
N THR A 3 -15.13 13.95 25.39
CA THR A 3 -14.02 13.00 25.46
C THR A 3 -14.42 11.68 26.11
N ALA A 4 -15.25 11.69 27.15
CA ALA A 4 -15.76 10.48 27.81
C ALA A 4 -16.61 9.59 26.88
N LEU A 5 -17.42 10.18 26.00
CA LEU A 5 -18.23 9.44 25.04
C LEU A 5 -17.34 8.77 23.98
N GLU A 6 -16.31 9.47 23.51
CA GLU A 6 -15.35 8.92 22.55
C GLU A 6 -14.55 7.76 23.17
N TRP A 7 -14.10 7.89 24.42
CA TRP A 7 -13.44 6.79 25.14
C TRP A 7 -14.38 5.59 25.35
N ALA A 8 -15.65 5.83 25.68
CA ALA A 8 -16.64 4.76 25.85
C ALA A 8 -16.90 4.00 24.54
N LYS A 9 -17.00 4.71 23.40
CA LYS A 9 -17.12 4.08 22.07
C LYS A 9 -15.90 3.22 21.74
N LEU A 10 -14.71 3.73 22.03
CA LEU A 10 -13.44 3.04 21.75
C LEU A 10 -13.34 1.76 22.58
N LEU A 11 -13.62 1.84 23.88
CA LEU A 11 -13.67 0.67 24.77
C LEU A 11 -14.74 -0.33 24.34
N GLY A 12 -15.95 0.14 24.00
CA GLY A 12 -17.02 -0.70 23.48
C GLY A 12 -16.61 -1.45 22.21
N GLY A 13 -15.93 -0.76 21.28
CA GLY A 13 -15.39 -1.37 20.06
C GLY A 13 -14.32 -2.43 20.34
N ILE A 14 -13.42 -2.19 21.29
CA ILE A 14 -12.40 -3.17 21.71
C ILE A 14 -13.06 -4.41 22.30
N VAL A 15 -14.03 -4.24 23.22
CA VAL A 15 -14.75 -5.36 23.84
C VAL A 15 -15.51 -6.17 22.79
N ALA A 16 -16.19 -5.51 21.85
CA ALA A 16 -16.87 -6.18 20.75
C ALA A 16 -15.90 -6.98 19.87
N LEU A 17 -14.73 -6.42 19.54
CA LEU A 17 -13.69 -7.11 18.78
C LEU A 17 -13.18 -8.35 19.52
N ILE A 18 -12.91 -8.25 20.82
CA ILE A 18 -12.49 -9.38 21.64
C ILE A 18 -13.57 -10.47 21.64
N ALA A 19 -14.83 -10.09 21.89
CA ALA A 19 -15.96 -11.03 21.89
C ALA A 19 -16.13 -11.76 20.56
N VAL A 20 -15.97 -11.06 19.44
CA VAL A 20 -15.98 -11.67 18.09
C VAL A 20 -14.78 -12.61 17.89
N GLY A 21 -13.62 -12.28 18.45
CA GLY A 21 -12.44 -13.14 18.45
C GLY A 21 -12.64 -14.46 19.21
N GLU A 22 -13.59 -14.50 20.16
CA GLU A 22 -13.91 -15.69 20.94
C GLU A 22 -14.78 -16.70 20.18
N ILE A 23 -15.39 -16.30 19.05
CA ILE A 23 -16.24 -17.15 18.22
C ILE A 23 -15.43 -18.37 17.72
N PRO A 24 -15.94 -19.61 17.86
CA PRO A 24 -15.20 -20.81 17.50
C PRO A 24 -14.67 -20.80 16.06
N LEU A 25 -15.48 -20.37 15.10
CA LEU A 25 -15.09 -20.27 13.70
C LEU A 25 -13.88 -19.33 13.50
N VAL A 26 -13.86 -18.19 14.19
CA VAL A 26 -12.79 -17.19 14.12
C VAL A 26 -11.50 -17.74 14.73
N LYS A 27 -11.61 -18.46 15.84
CA LYS A 27 -10.48 -19.17 16.44
C LYS A 27 -9.93 -20.27 15.54
N THR A 28 -10.79 -21.08 14.92
CA THR A 28 -10.37 -22.13 13.98
C THR A 28 -9.63 -21.53 12.79
N PHE A 29 -10.14 -20.44 12.22
CA PHE A 29 -9.46 -19.71 11.15
C PHE A 29 -8.10 -19.14 11.60
N ALA A 30 -8.06 -18.49 12.76
CA ALA A 30 -6.82 -17.94 13.33
C ALA A 30 -5.78 -19.03 13.60
N TYR A 31 -6.22 -20.17 14.14
CA TYR A 31 -5.38 -21.34 14.40
C TYR A 31 -4.82 -21.92 13.11
N TRP A 32 -5.62 -22.04 12.06
CA TRP A 32 -5.15 -22.50 10.74
C TRP A 32 -4.04 -21.58 10.18
N ILE A 33 -4.18 -20.26 10.33
CA ILE A 33 -3.13 -19.30 9.96
C ILE A 33 -1.87 -19.52 10.79
N ASP A 34 -2.00 -19.69 12.10
CA ASP A 34 -0.85 -19.90 12.99
C ASP A 34 -0.12 -21.21 12.68
N GLN A 35 -0.86 -22.28 12.40
CA GLN A 35 -0.30 -23.58 12.02
C GLN A 35 0.40 -23.50 10.65
N SER A 36 -0.16 -22.73 9.72
CA SER A 36 0.38 -22.55 8.37
C SER A 36 1.45 -21.46 8.29
N ARG A 37 1.78 -20.80 9.42
CA ARG A 37 2.72 -19.68 9.49
C ARG A 37 4.09 -19.95 8.84
N PRO A 38 4.73 -21.13 9.01
CA PRO A 38 6.02 -21.40 8.38
C PRO A 38 6.00 -21.26 6.85
N TRP A 39 4.85 -21.51 6.22
CA TRP A 39 4.66 -21.38 4.78
C TRP A 39 4.09 -20.01 4.39
N LEU A 40 3.10 -19.51 5.14
CA LEU A 40 2.43 -18.24 4.83
C LEU A 40 3.36 -17.03 5.04
N PHE A 41 4.24 -17.07 6.03
CA PHE A 41 5.15 -15.96 6.32
C PHE A 41 6.11 -15.63 5.16
N PRO A 42 6.95 -16.57 4.68
CA PRO A 42 7.85 -16.27 3.55
C PRO A 42 7.07 -15.95 2.26
N LEU A 43 5.90 -16.57 2.05
CA LEU A 43 5.05 -16.28 0.90
C LEU A 43 4.54 -14.83 0.92
N THR A 44 3.91 -14.41 2.03
CA THR A 44 3.32 -13.06 2.14
C THR A 44 4.39 -11.98 2.15
N LEU A 45 5.54 -12.25 2.78
CA LEU A 45 6.71 -11.37 2.70
C LEU A 45 7.23 -11.27 1.26
N GLY A 46 7.40 -12.40 0.57
CA GLY A 46 7.86 -12.46 -0.81
C GLY A 46 6.93 -11.69 -1.76
N VAL A 47 5.62 -11.92 -1.67
CA VAL A 47 4.61 -11.19 -2.46
C VAL A 47 4.67 -9.69 -2.18
N SER A 48 4.82 -9.28 -0.91
CA SER A 48 4.92 -7.87 -0.53
C SER A 48 6.15 -7.20 -1.14
N VAL A 49 7.31 -7.85 -1.02
CA VAL A 49 8.59 -7.35 -1.54
C VAL A 49 8.57 -7.29 -3.06
N VAL A 50 8.12 -8.37 -3.73
CA VAL A 50 8.02 -8.40 -5.19
C VAL A 50 7.06 -7.32 -5.68
N GLY A 51 5.87 -7.21 -5.10
CA GLY A 51 4.91 -6.14 -5.43
C GLY A 51 5.53 -4.76 -5.25
N PHE A 52 6.29 -4.55 -4.17
CA PHE A 52 6.93 -3.27 -3.89
C PHE A 52 8.02 -2.94 -4.91
N LEU A 53 8.83 -3.91 -5.30
CA LEU A 53 9.85 -3.75 -6.33
C LEU A 53 9.22 -3.46 -7.70
N VAL A 54 8.11 -4.12 -8.04
CA VAL A 54 7.35 -3.86 -9.27
C VAL A 54 6.79 -2.44 -9.27
N LEU A 55 6.18 -2.01 -8.16
CA LEU A 55 5.65 -0.66 -7.98
C LEU A 55 6.77 0.38 -8.11
N LEU A 56 7.86 0.21 -7.36
CA LEU A 56 9.00 1.12 -7.36
C LEU A 56 9.67 1.18 -8.74
N GLY A 57 9.92 0.02 -9.35
CA GLY A 57 10.53 -0.08 -10.68
C GLY A 57 9.67 0.62 -11.74
N GLY A 58 8.36 0.38 -11.73
CA GLY A 58 7.45 1.07 -12.63
C GLY A 58 7.43 2.59 -12.40
N ALA A 59 7.38 3.04 -11.14
CA ALA A 59 7.42 4.47 -10.82
C ALA A 59 8.74 5.15 -11.24
N VAL A 60 9.88 4.46 -11.05
CA VAL A 60 11.21 4.94 -11.48
C VAL A 60 11.25 5.05 -13.01
N ILE A 61 10.74 4.05 -13.72
CA ILE A 61 10.67 4.06 -15.19
C ILE A 61 9.81 5.23 -15.69
N VAL A 62 8.63 5.46 -15.08
CA VAL A 62 7.75 6.58 -15.42
C VAL A 62 8.46 7.91 -15.17
N GLY A 63 9.11 8.07 -14.03
CA GLY A 63 9.91 9.27 -13.74
C GLY A 63 11.05 9.48 -14.72
N ALA A 64 11.73 8.40 -15.15
CA ALA A 64 12.86 8.45 -16.08
C ALA A 64 12.46 8.76 -17.53
N GLU A 65 11.24 8.42 -17.95
CA GLU A 65 10.79 8.70 -19.32
C GLU A 65 10.00 10.00 -19.43
N TYR A 66 9.09 10.26 -18.48
CA TYR A 66 8.14 11.36 -18.56
C TYR A 66 8.47 12.52 -17.62
N GLY A 67 9.36 12.31 -16.65
CA GLY A 67 9.75 13.37 -15.74
C GLY A 67 10.69 14.37 -16.40
N ARG A 68 10.42 15.67 -16.24
CA ARG A 68 11.40 16.70 -16.61
C ARG A 68 12.51 16.75 -15.56
N PRO A 69 13.76 17.06 -15.93
CA PRO A 69 14.80 17.32 -14.94
C PRO A 69 14.36 18.48 -14.04
N MET A 70 14.46 18.28 -12.72
CA MET A 70 14.22 19.34 -11.74
C MET A 70 15.33 20.39 -11.84
N SER A 71 14.95 21.66 -11.72
CA SER A 71 15.90 22.73 -11.48
C SER A 71 16.48 22.63 -10.06
N ASP A 72 17.65 23.24 -9.83
CA ASP A 72 18.28 23.27 -8.51
C ASP A 72 17.35 23.89 -7.45
N SER A 73 16.57 24.90 -7.83
CA SER A 73 15.58 25.54 -6.95
C SER A 73 14.42 24.61 -6.55
N GLU A 74 14.00 23.71 -7.44
CA GLU A 74 12.97 22.70 -7.17
C GLU A 74 13.53 21.57 -6.32
N LEU A 75 14.78 21.18 -6.54
CA LEU A 75 15.52 20.23 -5.72
C LEU A 75 15.70 20.71 -4.28
N ASP A 76 16.04 21.99 -4.08
CA ASP A 76 16.18 22.58 -2.76
C ASP A 76 14.84 22.61 -2.02
N ARG A 77 13.75 23.00 -2.69
CA ARG A 77 12.39 22.95 -2.14
C ARG A 77 11.95 21.52 -1.81
N LEU A 78 12.27 20.55 -2.66
CA LEU A 78 11.99 19.15 -2.41
C LEU A 78 12.74 18.69 -1.15
N SER A 79 14.04 18.95 -1.07
CA SER A 79 14.88 18.57 0.06
C SER A 79 14.44 19.21 1.39
N ALA A 80 13.94 20.45 1.34
CA ALA A 80 13.37 21.13 2.49
C ALA A 80 12.04 20.49 2.95
N ARG A 81 11.24 19.93 2.02
CA ARG A 81 9.99 19.22 2.32
C ARG A 81 10.18 17.77 2.74
N THR A 82 11.15 17.05 2.18
CA THR A 82 11.46 15.65 2.51
C THR A 82 12.41 15.52 3.71
N GLN A 83 12.42 16.49 4.63
CA GLN A 83 13.02 16.38 5.96
C GLN A 83 12.27 15.34 6.83
N ILE A 84 12.14 14.10 6.34
CA ILE A 84 11.77 12.91 7.10
C ILE A 84 12.90 12.56 8.09
N LEU A 85 14.12 13.04 7.81
CA LEU A 85 15.26 13.07 8.74
C LEU A 85 15.47 14.51 9.23
N SER A 86 14.49 15.08 9.92
CA SER A 86 14.84 16.18 10.83
C SER A 86 15.84 15.62 11.85
N PRO A 87 16.95 16.30 12.11
CA PRO A 87 17.92 15.82 13.08
C PRO A 87 17.18 15.71 14.42
N GLY A 88 17.05 14.48 14.94
CA GLY A 88 16.80 14.30 16.37
C GLY A 88 17.91 15.02 17.15
N PRO A 89 17.69 15.36 18.43
CA PRO A 89 18.56 16.24 19.23
C PRO A 89 20.04 15.82 19.37
N ILE A 90 20.45 14.71 18.74
CA ILE A 90 21.77 14.08 18.85
C ILE A 90 22.63 14.26 17.57
N ALA A 91 22.04 14.60 16.41
CA ALA A 91 22.81 14.68 15.17
C ALA A 91 22.52 15.98 14.39
N SER A 92 23.12 17.09 14.79
CA SER A 92 22.85 18.44 14.24
C SER A 92 23.34 18.70 12.80
N THR A 93 24.00 17.75 12.15
CA THR A 93 24.54 17.93 10.79
C THR A 93 24.55 16.62 10.00
N ALA A 94 23.77 16.56 8.92
CA ALA A 94 23.86 15.52 7.90
C ALA A 94 24.41 16.13 6.61
N TRP A 95 25.63 15.74 6.21
CA TRP A 95 26.26 16.16 4.96
C TRP A 95 26.01 15.10 3.88
N PHE A 96 25.19 15.42 2.89
CA PHE A 96 24.99 14.58 1.72
C PHE A 96 26.00 14.96 0.62
N LYS A 97 27.06 14.16 0.45
CA LYS A 97 28.04 14.32 -0.63
C LYS A 97 27.61 13.44 -1.81
N GLY A 98 27.06 14.03 -2.87
CA GLY A 98 26.64 13.31 -4.06
C GLY A 98 26.01 14.20 -5.13
N TRP A 99 25.86 13.68 -6.35
CA TRP A 99 25.16 14.37 -7.44
C TRP A 99 23.65 14.26 -7.20
N ARG A 100 22.98 15.39 -7.04
CA ARG A 100 21.52 15.45 -6.90
C ARG A 100 20.91 15.61 -8.29
N ARG A 101 20.19 14.59 -8.76
CA ARG A 101 19.36 14.66 -9.97
C ARG A 101 17.96 14.21 -9.61
N GLY A 102 17.03 15.15 -9.64
CA GLY A 102 15.61 14.88 -9.47
C GLY A 102 14.92 14.94 -10.82
N ARG A 103 13.89 14.13 -11.01
CA ARG A 103 12.92 14.34 -12.09
C ARG A 103 11.57 14.65 -11.49
N GLN A 104 10.94 15.70 -12.00
CA GLN A 104 9.59 16.08 -11.63
C GLN A 104 8.63 15.51 -12.65
N ILE A 105 7.67 14.73 -12.16
CA ILE A 105 6.49 14.37 -12.93
C ILE A 105 5.50 15.52 -12.71
N ASP A 106 5.21 16.28 -13.76
CA ASP A 106 4.25 17.39 -13.67
C ASP A 106 2.83 16.81 -13.49
N PRO A 107 2.06 17.25 -12.47
CA PRO A 107 0.66 16.87 -12.35
C PRO A 107 -0.19 17.51 -13.46
N PRO A 108 -1.35 16.92 -13.82
CA PRO A 108 -1.94 15.76 -13.18
C PRO A 108 -1.66 14.48 -13.96
N MET A 109 -0.95 13.53 -13.34
CA MET A 109 -1.04 12.14 -13.76
C MET A 109 -2.35 11.61 -13.18
N GLU A 110 -3.48 12.00 -13.78
CA GLU A 110 -4.75 11.36 -13.45
C GLU A 110 -4.64 9.91 -13.90
N TRP A 111 -4.84 8.99 -12.96
CA TRP A 111 -4.71 7.57 -13.21
C TRP A 111 -6.05 6.87 -12.95
N PRO A 112 -7.09 7.20 -13.72
CA PRO A 112 -8.40 6.63 -13.48
C PRO A 112 -8.39 5.13 -13.84
N LEU A 113 -8.89 4.31 -12.92
CA LEU A 113 -9.14 2.87 -13.17
C LEU A 113 -9.98 2.62 -14.42
N ARG A 114 -10.81 3.60 -14.82
CA ARG A 114 -11.60 3.56 -16.06
C ARG A 114 -10.76 3.46 -17.32
N GLU A 115 -9.69 4.23 -17.44
CA GLU A 115 -8.79 4.16 -18.62
C GLU A 115 -8.20 2.77 -18.78
N LEU A 116 -7.77 2.15 -17.67
CA LEU A 116 -7.20 0.80 -17.67
C LEU A 116 -8.25 -0.24 -18.10
N LYS A 117 -9.49 -0.09 -17.63
CA LYS A 117 -10.61 -0.95 -18.00
C LYS A 117 -10.99 -0.78 -19.47
N ASP A 118 -11.03 0.44 -19.98
CA ASP A 118 -11.34 0.73 -21.38
C ASP A 118 -10.26 0.17 -22.29
N ALA A 119 -8.97 0.34 -21.94
CA ALA A 119 -7.85 -0.27 -22.65
C ALA A 119 -7.87 -1.80 -22.63
N TRP A 120 -8.32 -2.41 -21.53
CA TRP A 120 -8.57 -3.85 -21.47
C TRP A 120 -9.67 -4.25 -22.46
N ARG A 121 -10.82 -3.57 -22.43
CA ARG A 121 -11.99 -3.89 -23.26
C ARG A 121 -11.73 -3.69 -24.75
N SER A 122 -10.98 -2.66 -25.12
CA SER A 122 -10.60 -2.37 -26.50
C SER A 122 -9.45 -3.25 -27.01
N GLY A 123 -8.81 -4.03 -26.13
CA GLY A 123 -7.64 -4.83 -26.46
C GLY A 123 -6.34 -4.02 -26.62
N THR A 124 -6.36 -2.71 -26.36
CA THR A 124 -5.18 -1.85 -26.49
C THR A 124 -4.23 -1.92 -25.30
N LEU A 125 -4.63 -2.62 -24.23
CA LEU A 125 -3.85 -2.76 -23.00
C LEU A 125 -2.43 -3.24 -23.23
N TRP A 126 -2.21 -4.15 -24.19
CA TRP A 126 -0.89 -4.71 -24.50
C TRP A 126 -0.19 -4.05 -25.68
N SER A 127 -0.92 -3.30 -26.52
CA SER A 127 -0.31 -2.56 -27.63
C SER A 127 0.26 -1.22 -27.18
N ASP A 128 -0.39 -0.57 -26.21
CA ASP A 128 0.03 0.71 -25.67
C ASP A 128 1.09 0.52 -24.55
N GLY A 129 2.25 1.17 -24.72
CA GLY A 129 3.32 1.15 -23.73
C GLY A 129 2.94 1.83 -22.42
N ASP A 130 2.15 2.90 -22.47
CA ASP A 130 1.68 3.64 -21.28
C ASP A 130 0.71 2.78 -20.47
N MET A 131 -0.28 2.18 -21.13
CA MET A 131 -1.28 1.33 -20.47
C MET A 131 -0.67 0.08 -19.82
N ARG A 132 0.34 -0.54 -20.46
CA ARG A 132 1.10 -1.65 -19.85
C ARG A 132 1.79 -1.23 -18.57
N ARG A 133 2.45 -0.07 -18.56
CA ARG A 133 3.13 0.45 -17.36
C ARG A 133 2.11 0.77 -16.28
N LYS A 134 0.99 1.39 -16.67
CA LYS A 134 -0.10 1.68 -15.75
C LYS A 134 -0.61 0.40 -15.08
N LEU A 135 -0.82 -0.65 -15.86
CA LEU A 135 -1.20 -1.97 -15.33
C LEU A 135 -0.14 -2.51 -14.35
N VAL A 136 1.14 -2.50 -14.73
CA VAL A 136 2.24 -3.03 -13.92
C VAL A 136 2.32 -2.33 -12.57
N ILE A 137 2.23 -0.99 -12.54
CA ILE A 137 2.31 -0.20 -11.30
C ILE A 137 1.06 -0.44 -10.43
N THR A 138 -0.14 -0.50 -11.03
CA THR A 138 -1.38 -0.83 -10.29
C THR A 138 -1.33 -2.24 -9.70
N VAL A 139 -0.87 -3.23 -10.47
CA VAL A 139 -0.70 -4.62 -9.99
C VAL A 139 0.35 -4.68 -8.89
N GLY A 140 1.51 -4.04 -9.08
CA GLY A 140 2.56 -3.97 -8.07
C GLY A 140 2.06 -3.37 -6.76
N GLY A 141 1.39 -2.22 -6.81
CA GLY A 141 0.81 -1.58 -5.63
C GLY A 141 -0.25 -2.46 -4.95
N THR A 142 -1.12 -3.10 -5.73
CA THR A 142 -2.15 -4.02 -5.21
C THR A 142 -1.51 -5.23 -4.52
N MET A 143 -0.47 -5.82 -5.11
CA MET A 143 0.31 -6.91 -4.51
C MET A 143 1.01 -6.47 -3.22
N THR A 144 1.60 -5.27 -3.18
CA THR A 144 2.21 -4.73 -1.96
C THR A 144 1.19 -4.56 -0.85
N ILE A 145 0.04 -3.95 -1.14
CA ILE A 145 -1.00 -3.67 -0.14
C ILE A 145 -1.56 -4.99 0.40
N PHE A 146 -2.02 -5.89 -0.46
CA PHE A 146 -2.57 -7.17 -0.01
C PHE A 146 -1.52 -8.07 0.62
N GLY A 147 -0.29 -8.06 0.11
CA GLY A 147 0.84 -8.76 0.71
C GLY A 147 1.10 -8.28 2.13
N MET A 148 1.15 -6.96 2.35
CA MET A 148 1.41 -6.37 3.66
C MET A 148 0.28 -6.67 4.64
N PHE A 149 -0.98 -6.55 4.24
CA PHE A 149 -2.11 -6.93 5.08
C PHE A 149 -2.08 -8.43 5.44
N SER A 150 -1.74 -9.29 4.48
CA SER A 150 -1.60 -10.73 4.72
C SER A 150 -0.43 -11.02 5.66
N LEU A 151 0.70 -10.32 5.52
CA LEU A 151 1.86 -10.43 6.40
C LEU A 151 1.50 -10.03 7.83
N LEU A 152 0.78 -8.92 8.01
CA LEU A 152 0.26 -8.49 9.32
C LEU A 152 -0.66 -9.53 9.93
N MET A 153 -1.56 -10.13 9.12
CA MET A 153 -2.46 -11.19 9.58
C MET A 153 -1.69 -12.44 10.06
N VAL A 154 -0.55 -12.76 9.44
CA VAL A 154 0.33 -13.87 9.85
C VAL A 154 1.15 -13.51 11.10
N LEU A 155 1.50 -12.24 11.28
CA LEU A 155 2.33 -11.77 12.40
C LEU A 155 1.54 -11.59 13.70
N PHE A 156 0.33 -11.03 13.63
CA PHE A 156 -0.48 -10.76 14.81
C PHE A 156 -1.09 -12.04 15.37
N ARG A 157 -0.98 -12.24 16.69
CA ARG A 157 -1.54 -13.41 17.39
C ARG A 157 -3.06 -13.34 17.67
N PRO A 158 -3.65 -12.20 18.06
CA PRO A 158 -5.06 -12.18 18.44
C PRO A 158 -6.00 -12.52 17.26
N SER A 159 -6.93 -13.45 17.48
CA SER A 159 -7.88 -13.92 16.45
C SER A 159 -8.78 -12.79 15.93
N SER A 160 -9.16 -11.85 16.80
CA SER A 160 -9.95 -10.67 16.45
C SER A 160 -9.23 -9.73 15.48
N VAL A 161 -7.92 -9.54 15.64
CA VAL A 161 -7.10 -8.71 14.76
C VAL A 161 -6.98 -9.37 13.38
N LYS A 162 -6.76 -10.68 13.34
CA LYS A 162 -6.72 -11.43 12.07
C LYS A 162 -8.04 -11.31 11.30
N LEU A 163 -9.16 -11.45 12.01
CA LEU A 163 -10.48 -11.27 11.42
C LEU A 163 -10.69 -9.86 10.88
N LEU A 164 -10.31 -8.83 11.64
CA LEU A 164 -10.43 -7.44 11.21
C LEU A 164 -9.62 -7.19 9.93
N LEU A 165 -8.40 -7.70 9.86
CA LEU A 165 -7.54 -7.60 8.67
C LEU A 165 -8.15 -8.34 7.47
N ALA A 166 -8.63 -9.57 7.68
CA ALA A 166 -9.30 -10.35 6.63
C ALA A 166 -10.56 -9.65 6.12
N ALA A 167 -11.41 -9.13 7.02
CA ALA A 167 -12.61 -8.38 6.66
C ALA A 167 -12.27 -7.10 5.89
N THR A 168 -11.21 -6.39 6.29
CA THR A 168 -10.73 -5.19 5.59
C THR A 168 -10.24 -5.53 4.18
N MET A 169 -9.52 -6.64 4.03
CA MET A 169 -9.08 -7.13 2.71
C MET A 169 -10.27 -7.51 1.83
N VAL A 170 -11.23 -8.27 2.35
CA VAL A 170 -12.45 -8.64 1.61
C VAL A 170 -13.22 -7.40 1.18
N TYR A 171 -13.42 -6.43 2.09
CA TYR A 171 -14.05 -5.16 1.76
C TYR A 171 -13.30 -4.40 0.65
N ALA A 172 -11.98 -4.32 0.75
CA ALA A 172 -11.15 -3.67 -0.26
C ALA A 172 -11.25 -4.37 -1.62
N ILE A 173 -11.25 -5.71 -1.67
CA ILE A 173 -11.42 -6.49 -2.90
C ILE A 173 -12.80 -6.25 -3.50
N VAL A 174 -13.86 -6.32 -2.69
CA VAL A 174 -15.24 -6.08 -3.13
C VAL A 174 -15.37 -4.66 -3.67
N ARG A 175 -14.82 -3.67 -2.96
CA ARG A 175 -14.88 -2.26 -3.38
C ARG A 175 -14.08 -2.00 -4.65
N LEU A 176 -12.90 -2.60 -4.77
CA LEU A 176 -12.08 -2.51 -5.97
C LEU A 176 -12.77 -3.16 -7.17
N THR A 177 -13.39 -4.32 -6.96
CA THR A 177 -14.16 -5.04 -7.98
C THR A 177 -15.38 -4.24 -8.40
N ASP A 178 -16.14 -3.69 -7.45
CA ASP A 178 -17.29 -2.81 -7.72
C ASP A 178 -16.88 -1.54 -8.47
N ALA A 179 -15.77 -0.90 -8.08
CA ALA A 179 -15.21 0.23 -8.80
C ALA A 179 -14.82 -0.15 -10.23
N LEU A 180 -14.20 -1.32 -10.42
CA LEU A 180 -13.87 -1.83 -11.75
C LEU A 180 -15.13 -2.15 -12.55
N LEU A 181 -16.20 -2.66 -11.95
CA LEU A 181 -17.44 -2.96 -12.65
C LEU A 181 -18.18 -1.69 -13.09
N ARG A 182 -18.19 -0.65 -12.26
CA ARG A 182 -18.88 0.63 -12.51
C ARG A 182 -18.11 1.62 -13.39
N ALA A 183 -16.79 1.52 -13.43
CA ALA A 183 -15.94 2.36 -14.28
C ALA A 183 -16.33 2.23 -15.77
#